data_AF-A0A963TWM4-F1
#
_entry.id   AF-A0A963TWM4-F1
#
_cell.length_a   1.000
_cell.length_b   1.000
_cell.length_c   1.000
_cell.angle_alpha   90.00
_cell.angle_beta   90.00
_cell.angle_gamma   90.00
#
_symmetry.space_group_name_H-M   'P 1'
#
loop_
_entity.id
_entity.type
_entity.pdbx_description
1 polymer ?
#
loop_
_entity_poly.entity_id
_entity_poly.type
_entity_poly.pdbx_seq_one_letter_code
_entity_poly.pdbx_strand_id
1 'polypeptide(L)'
;PESDSINHGRFHTMSGYDHHNQATPSDVDLFATLTSLCARFGLTYGILHTCTLDSMGHRYGHDCAEMDHACALLDAMLAKFLPAWIDMGYEVIVTADHGQSLRGHHGGTGDDQQDFALYYFGQAEGPARDALLHQLQLAPTILSRLCAPIAETMKAEVFLR
;
A
#
# COMPACT_ATOMS: atom_id res chain seq x y z
N PRO A 1 -5.52 23.54 7.63
CA PRO A 1 -4.05 23.58 7.77
C PRO A 1 -3.42 24.00 6.43
N GLU A 2 -2.63 25.06 6.42
CA GLU A 2 -1.96 25.62 5.22
C GLU A 2 -0.69 24.82 4.87
N SER A 3 -0.81 23.49 4.73
CA SER A 3 0.26 22.68 4.15
C SER A 3 -0.04 22.48 2.68
N ASP A 4 0.92 22.77 1.81
CA ASP A 4 0.81 22.54 0.37
C ASP A 4 1.01 21.05 -0.01
N SER A 5 1.45 20.20 0.93
CA SER A 5 1.73 18.78 0.67
C SER A 5 0.73 17.82 1.31
N ILE A 6 0.60 17.85 2.64
CA ILE A 6 -0.34 16.99 3.39
C ILE A 6 -1.43 17.88 3.98
N ASN A 7 -2.51 18.04 3.22
CA ASN A 7 -3.61 18.93 3.62
C ASN A 7 -4.48 18.31 4.72
N HIS A 8 -4.59 16.97 4.72
CA HIS A 8 -5.33 16.16 5.69
C HIS A 8 -4.57 14.87 5.99
N GLY A 9 -4.43 14.52 7.27
CA GLY A 9 -3.71 13.29 7.63
C GLY A 9 -3.86 12.92 9.09
N ARG A 10 -3.61 11.64 9.36
CA ARG A 10 -3.49 11.07 10.70
C ARG A 10 -2.24 10.19 10.71
N PHE A 11 -1.30 10.50 11.60
CA PHE A 11 -0.14 9.68 11.82
C PHE A 11 -0.39 8.73 12.99
N HIS A 12 0.16 7.53 12.88
CA HIS A 12 0.07 6.48 13.89
C HIS A 12 1.49 6.16 14.37
N THR A 13 1.59 5.60 15.57
CA THR A 13 2.88 5.26 16.18
C THR A 13 2.89 3.78 16.54
N MET A 14 4.04 3.15 16.33
CA MET A 14 4.36 1.81 16.81
C MET A 14 5.23 1.90 18.07
N SER A 15 4.97 2.90 18.93
CA SER A 15 5.79 3.11 20.13
C SER A 15 5.76 1.87 21.02
N GLY A 16 6.94 1.35 21.35
CA GLY A 16 7.07 0.09 22.08
C GLY A 16 7.09 -1.15 21.19
N TYR A 17 7.21 -1.00 19.87
CA TYR A 17 7.44 -2.11 18.95
C TYR A 17 8.73 -2.85 19.27
N ASP A 18 8.61 -4.15 19.47
CA ASP A 18 9.71 -5.10 19.49
C ASP A 18 9.20 -6.48 19.04
N HIS A 19 10.08 -7.48 19.09
CA HIS A 19 9.76 -8.85 18.69
C HIS A 19 8.60 -9.47 19.51
N HIS A 20 8.40 -9.07 20.75
CA HIS A 20 7.36 -9.57 21.65
C HIS A 20 6.09 -8.73 21.62
N ASN A 21 6.22 -7.41 21.52
CA ASN A 21 5.14 -6.44 21.42
C ASN A 21 5.13 -5.80 20.04
N GLN A 22 4.28 -6.28 19.15
CA GLN A 22 4.22 -5.75 17.78
C GLN A 22 3.76 -4.28 17.71
N ALA A 23 3.01 -3.79 18.71
CA ALA A 23 2.50 -2.42 18.75
C ALA A 23 1.90 -1.93 17.39
N THR A 24 1.43 -2.85 16.55
CA THR A 24 0.95 -2.56 15.20
C THR A 24 -0.42 -1.88 15.31
N PRO A 25 -0.63 -0.72 14.66
CA PRO A 25 -1.95 -0.14 14.53
C PRO A 25 -2.91 -1.14 13.89
N SER A 26 -4.18 -1.12 14.30
CA SER A 26 -5.17 -2.00 13.70
C SER A 26 -5.44 -1.61 12.25
N ASP A 27 -5.32 -2.55 11.31
CA ASP A 27 -5.55 -2.30 9.88
C ASP A 27 -6.94 -1.75 9.58
N VAL A 28 -7.96 -2.28 10.25
CA VAL A 28 -9.34 -1.78 10.11
C VAL A 28 -9.47 -0.32 10.57
N ASP A 29 -8.73 0.10 11.60
CA ASP A 29 -8.71 1.50 12.05
C ASP A 29 -7.95 2.39 11.06
N LEU A 30 -6.87 1.89 10.45
CA LEU A 30 -6.17 2.59 9.38
C LEU A 30 -7.09 2.79 8.16
N PHE A 31 -7.77 1.72 7.71
CA PHE A 31 -8.73 1.80 6.60
C PHE A 31 -9.90 2.74 6.92
N ALA A 32 -10.45 2.67 8.13
CA ALA A 32 -11.51 3.58 8.58
C ALA A 32 -11.01 5.04 8.63
N THR A 33 -9.76 5.27 9.02
CA THR A 33 -9.14 6.59 9.05
C THR A 33 -9.06 7.18 7.64
N LEU A 34 -8.48 6.46 6.67
CA LEU A 34 -8.42 6.93 5.29
C LEU A 34 -9.83 7.17 4.72
N THR A 35 -10.76 6.24 4.96
CA THR A 35 -12.16 6.37 4.52
C THR A 35 -12.83 7.62 5.07
N SER A 36 -12.61 7.92 6.35
CA SER A 36 -13.12 9.15 6.99
C SER A 36 -12.54 10.41 6.34
N LEU A 37 -11.24 10.40 6.00
CA LEU A 37 -10.60 11.53 5.32
C LEU A 37 -11.15 11.72 3.91
N CYS A 38 -11.30 10.64 3.13
CA CYS A 38 -11.93 10.66 1.82
C CYS A 38 -13.35 11.26 1.88
N ALA A 39 -14.21 10.73 2.76
CA ALA A 39 -15.60 11.17 2.85
C ALA A 39 -15.76 12.62 3.34
N ARG A 40 -14.89 13.08 4.25
CA ARG A 40 -15.00 14.40 4.87
C ARG A 40 -14.40 15.52 4.01
N PHE A 41 -13.33 15.22 3.28
CA PHE A 41 -12.52 16.24 2.61
C PHE A 41 -12.45 16.06 1.09
N GLY A 42 -12.96 14.95 0.54
CA GLY A 42 -12.89 14.68 -0.90
C GLY A 42 -11.45 14.71 -1.39
N LEU A 43 -10.57 13.89 -0.79
CA LEU A 43 -9.14 13.86 -1.13
C LEU A 43 -8.95 13.68 -2.64
N THR A 44 -8.00 14.37 -3.24
CA THR A 44 -7.59 14.11 -4.64
C THR A 44 -6.68 12.88 -4.71
N TYR A 45 -5.86 12.69 -3.70
CA TYR A 45 -4.90 11.59 -3.59
C TYR A 45 -4.74 11.23 -2.11
N GLY A 46 -4.82 9.94 -1.79
CA GLY A 46 -4.68 9.40 -0.45
C GLY A 46 -3.62 8.30 -0.41
N ILE A 47 -2.84 8.28 0.68
CA ILE A 47 -1.90 7.18 0.96
C ILE A 47 -2.28 6.61 2.34
N LEU A 48 -2.31 5.28 2.40
CA LEU A 48 -2.38 4.53 3.65
C LEU A 48 -1.19 3.61 3.73
N HIS A 49 -0.61 3.52 4.93
CA HIS A 49 0.50 2.63 5.20
C HIS A 49 0.14 1.72 6.37
N THR A 50 0.09 0.42 6.10
CA THR A 50 -0.01 -0.64 7.12
C THR A 50 1.35 -1.33 7.24
N CYS A 51 1.66 -1.79 8.46
CA CYS A 51 2.90 -2.50 8.80
C CYS A 51 2.63 -3.92 9.33
N THR A 52 1.39 -4.40 9.28
CA THR A 52 1.01 -5.68 9.92
C THR A 52 1.78 -6.85 9.33
N LEU A 53 1.78 -7.02 8.02
CA LEU A 53 2.45 -8.17 7.38
C LEU A 53 3.97 -8.10 7.52
N ASP A 54 4.55 -6.91 7.47
CA ASP A 54 5.97 -6.71 7.73
C ASP A 54 6.35 -7.17 9.16
N SER A 55 5.58 -6.72 10.16
CA SER A 55 5.77 -7.07 11.56
C SER A 55 5.51 -8.56 11.85
N MET A 56 4.56 -9.17 11.13
CA MET A 56 4.29 -10.60 11.23
C MET A 56 5.44 -11.41 10.63
N GLY A 57 5.97 -10.98 9.48
CA GLY A 57 7.07 -11.67 8.82
C GLY A 57 8.35 -11.63 9.63
N HIS A 58 8.68 -10.48 10.24
CA HIS A 58 9.78 -10.39 11.20
C HIS A 58 9.67 -11.35 12.37
N ARG A 59 8.45 -11.58 12.87
CA ARG A 59 8.21 -12.38 14.08
C ARG A 59 8.12 -13.89 13.80
N TYR A 60 7.49 -14.27 12.68
CA TYR A 60 7.13 -15.66 12.41
C TYR A 60 7.78 -16.23 11.14
N GLY A 61 8.31 -15.39 10.25
CA GLY A 61 8.68 -15.79 8.89
C GLY A 61 7.46 -15.91 7.97
N HIS A 62 7.66 -16.41 6.75
CA HIS A 62 6.62 -16.42 5.70
C HIS A 62 5.97 -17.79 5.44
N ASP A 63 6.65 -18.89 5.77
CA ASP A 63 6.11 -20.24 5.60
C ASP A 63 5.51 -20.74 6.93
N CYS A 64 4.42 -20.08 7.37
CA CYS A 64 3.75 -20.39 8.63
C CYS A 64 2.26 -20.02 8.62
N ALA A 65 1.49 -20.69 9.49
CA ALA A 65 0.04 -20.48 9.61
C ALA A 65 -0.30 -19.07 10.13
N GLU A 66 0.58 -18.45 10.90
CA GLU A 66 0.42 -17.08 11.39
C GLU A 66 0.44 -16.06 10.25
N MET A 67 1.35 -16.23 9.28
CA MET A 67 1.41 -15.38 8.09
C MET A 67 0.19 -15.63 7.18
N ASP A 68 -0.18 -16.88 6.94
CA ASP A 68 -1.38 -17.23 6.17
C ASP A 68 -2.63 -16.56 6.75
N HIS A 69 -2.78 -16.64 8.09
CA HIS A 69 -3.89 -16.02 8.79
C HIS A 69 -3.85 -14.49 8.69
N ALA A 70 -2.67 -13.87 8.85
CA ALA A 70 -2.52 -12.42 8.76
C ALA A 70 -2.88 -11.90 7.37
N CYS A 71 -2.41 -12.56 6.31
CA CYS A 71 -2.76 -12.24 4.92
C CYS A 71 -4.28 -12.34 4.68
N ALA A 72 -4.90 -13.45 5.09
CA ALA A 72 -6.34 -13.66 4.92
C ALA A 72 -7.17 -12.64 5.70
N LEU A 73 -6.73 -12.27 6.91
CA LEU A 73 -7.43 -11.30 7.74
C LEU A 73 -7.30 -9.89 7.17
N LEU A 74 -6.11 -9.49 6.70
CA LEU A 74 -5.89 -8.19 6.07
C LEU A 74 -6.76 -8.02 4.81
N ASP A 75 -6.79 -9.05 3.96
CA ASP A 75 -7.67 -9.09 2.78
C ASP A 75 -9.14 -8.93 3.16
N ALA A 76 -9.63 -9.72 4.12
CA ALA A 76 -11.01 -9.65 4.59
C ALA A 76 -11.38 -8.31 5.23
N MET A 77 -10.42 -7.63 5.87
CA MET A 77 -10.60 -6.28 6.39
C MET A 77 -10.67 -5.26 5.26
N LEU A 78 -9.72 -5.28 4.32
CA LEU A 78 -9.67 -4.38 3.17
C LEU A 78 -10.93 -4.47 2.30
N ALA A 79 -11.43 -5.70 2.05
CA ALA A 79 -12.61 -5.96 1.25
C ALA A 79 -13.87 -5.23 1.74
N LYS A 80 -13.92 -4.80 3.00
CA LYS A 80 -15.05 -4.02 3.57
C LYS A 80 -15.01 -2.54 3.17
N PHE A 81 -13.84 -2.00 2.84
CA PHE A 81 -13.65 -0.58 2.53
C PHE A 81 -13.48 -0.33 1.04
N LEU A 82 -12.87 -1.28 0.33
CA LEU A 82 -12.56 -1.16 -1.09
C LEU A 82 -13.78 -0.77 -1.95
N PRO A 83 -14.98 -1.37 -1.79
CA PRO A 83 -16.17 -0.96 -2.55
C PRO A 83 -16.56 0.49 -2.28
N ALA A 84 -16.47 0.95 -1.03
CA ALA A 84 -16.83 2.31 -0.67
C ALA A 84 -15.87 3.34 -1.30
N TRP A 85 -14.57 3.03 -1.40
CA TRP A 85 -13.63 3.91 -2.10
C TRP A 85 -13.91 3.97 -3.60
N ILE A 86 -14.25 2.84 -4.22
CA ILE A 86 -14.65 2.79 -5.63
C ILE A 86 -15.94 3.61 -5.85
N ASP A 87 -16.93 3.46 -4.98
CA ASP A 87 -18.20 4.21 -5.05
C ASP A 87 -18.01 5.73 -4.83
N MET A 88 -16.98 6.12 -4.07
CA MET A 88 -16.56 7.52 -3.94
C MET A 88 -15.82 8.06 -5.18
N GLY A 89 -15.55 7.20 -6.17
CA GLY A 89 -14.87 7.57 -7.42
C GLY A 89 -13.35 7.45 -7.38
N TYR A 90 -12.79 6.77 -6.38
CA TYR A 90 -11.34 6.53 -6.30
C TYR A 90 -10.92 5.32 -7.15
N GLU A 91 -9.76 5.45 -7.78
CA GLU A 91 -8.95 4.31 -8.19
C GLU A 91 -8.09 3.86 -7.01
N VAL A 92 -7.93 2.56 -6.81
CA VAL A 92 -7.18 2.00 -5.67
C VAL A 92 -6.04 1.12 -6.17
N ILE A 93 -4.82 1.44 -5.74
CA ILE A 93 -3.64 0.60 -5.90
C ILE A 93 -3.30 -0.01 -4.54
N VAL A 94 -3.22 -1.33 -4.47
CA VAL A 94 -2.72 -2.07 -3.31
C VAL A 94 -1.36 -2.63 -3.72
N THR A 95 -0.30 -2.21 -3.05
CA THR A 95 1.08 -2.61 -3.37
C THR A 95 1.91 -2.68 -2.09
N ALA A 96 3.09 -3.30 -2.18
CA ALA A 96 4.10 -3.24 -1.11
C ALA A 96 5.33 -2.43 -1.55
N ASP A 97 6.10 -1.99 -0.56
CA ASP A 97 7.39 -1.35 -0.73
C ASP A 97 8.54 -2.35 -0.92
N HIS A 98 8.40 -3.56 -0.36
CA HIS A 98 9.33 -4.67 -0.53
C HIS A 98 8.67 -6.03 -0.26
N GLY A 99 9.38 -7.10 -0.63
CA GLY A 99 9.14 -8.46 -0.14
C GLY A 99 9.91 -8.73 1.17
N GLN A 100 9.91 -9.98 1.62
CA GLN A 100 10.70 -10.43 2.76
C GLN A 100 11.14 -11.88 2.53
N SER A 101 12.35 -12.21 2.97
CA SER A 101 12.84 -13.59 2.97
C SER A 101 12.01 -14.51 3.86
N LEU A 102 12.12 -15.82 3.64
CA LEU A 102 11.41 -16.85 4.43
C LEU A 102 11.62 -16.71 5.95
N ARG A 103 12.74 -16.09 6.37
CA ARG A 103 13.09 -15.85 7.78
C ARG A 103 12.76 -14.43 8.25
N GLY A 104 11.92 -13.69 7.52
CA GLY A 104 11.44 -12.37 7.93
C GLY A 104 12.47 -11.25 7.81
N HIS A 105 13.48 -11.38 6.94
CA HIS A 105 14.45 -10.30 6.69
C HIS A 105 14.23 -9.68 5.32
N HIS A 106 14.45 -8.37 5.19
CA HIS A 106 14.39 -7.62 3.92
C HIS A 106 15.61 -6.68 3.79
N GLY A 107 15.70 -5.98 2.65
CA GLY A 107 16.80 -5.07 2.33
C GLY A 107 17.94 -5.71 1.53
N GLY A 108 17.85 -7.00 1.22
CA GLY A 108 18.74 -7.69 0.30
C GLY A 108 18.33 -7.55 -1.17
N THR A 109 19.11 -8.19 -2.05
CA THR A 109 18.89 -8.21 -3.50
C THR A 109 18.28 -9.51 -4.02
N GLY A 110 17.69 -10.31 -3.12
CA GLY A 110 17.00 -11.55 -3.51
C GLY A 110 15.60 -11.25 -4.01
N ASP A 111 15.11 -12.07 -4.94
CA ASP A 111 13.76 -11.96 -5.51
C ASP A 111 12.69 -11.96 -4.40
N ASP A 112 12.88 -12.78 -3.35
CA ASP A 112 12.01 -12.84 -2.17
C ASP A 112 11.89 -11.51 -1.40
N GLN A 113 12.84 -10.60 -1.57
CA GLN A 113 12.89 -9.30 -0.92
C GLN A 113 12.60 -8.14 -1.86
N GLN A 114 12.79 -8.31 -3.17
CA GLN A 114 12.58 -7.27 -4.18
C GLN A 114 11.21 -7.38 -4.86
N ASP A 115 10.68 -8.59 -4.99
CA ASP A 115 9.38 -8.80 -5.61
C ASP A 115 8.26 -8.36 -4.66
N PHE A 116 7.32 -7.61 -5.20
CA PHE A 116 6.13 -7.15 -4.49
C PHE A 116 4.90 -7.33 -5.38
N ALA A 117 3.74 -7.54 -4.74
CA ALA A 117 2.47 -7.61 -5.46
C ALA A 117 1.94 -6.20 -5.76
N LEU A 118 1.24 -6.06 -6.88
CA LEU A 118 0.45 -4.88 -7.22
C LEU A 118 -0.94 -5.32 -7.69
N TYR A 119 -1.97 -4.80 -7.02
CA TYR A 119 -3.36 -4.95 -7.39
C TYR A 119 -3.94 -3.59 -7.72
N TYR A 120 -4.68 -3.49 -8.81
CA TYR A 120 -5.29 -2.25 -9.27
C TYR A 120 -6.80 -2.43 -9.40
N PHE A 121 -7.55 -1.49 -8.83
CA PHE A 121 -9.00 -1.40 -8.91
C PHE A 121 -9.36 -0.03 -9.48
N GLY A 122 -9.64 0.02 -10.78
CA GLY A 122 -9.97 1.24 -11.50
C GLY A 122 -10.27 0.95 -12.96
N GLN A 123 -10.35 2.00 -13.77
CA GLN A 123 -10.78 1.92 -15.17
C GLN A 123 -9.63 1.92 -16.19
N ALA A 124 -8.38 2.11 -15.73
CA ALA A 124 -7.22 2.10 -16.62
C ALA A 124 -6.92 0.70 -17.17
N GLU A 125 -6.36 0.67 -18.38
CA GLU A 125 -5.77 -0.54 -18.93
C GLU A 125 -4.38 -0.75 -18.31
N GLY A 126 -4.22 -1.88 -17.63
CA GLY A 126 -2.94 -2.29 -17.05
C GLY A 126 -2.08 -3.08 -18.05
N PRO A 127 -0.83 -3.37 -17.68
CA PRO A 127 0.05 -4.22 -18.48
C PRO A 127 -0.42 -5.69 -18.45
N ALA A 128 0.26 -6.54 -19.20
CA ALA A 128 0.08 -7.99 -19.09
C ALA A 128 0.29 -8.45 -17.63
N ARG A 129 -0.43 -9.49 -17.21
CA ARG A 129 -0.43 -9.98 -15.81
C ARG A 129 0.96 -10.41 -15.31
N ASP A 130 1.80 -10.87 -16.22
CA ASP A 130 3.18 -11.32 -15.99
C ASP A 130 4.23 -10.23 -16.29
N ALA A 131 3.79 -9.00 -16.58
CA ALA A 131 4.71 -7.90 -16.77
C ALA A 131 5.43 -7.57 -15.46
N LEU A 132 6.77 -7.60 -15.51
CA LEU A 132 7.60 -7.16 -14.40
C LEU A 132 7.52 -5.63 -14.29
N LEU A 133 7.08 -5.15 -13.13
CA LEU A 133 6.99 -3.73 -12.82
C LEU A 133 8.17 -3.28 -11.97
N HIS A 134 8.66 -2.08 -12.25
CA HIS A 134 9.66 -1.42 -11.42
C HIS A 134 8.98 -0.38 -10.52
N GLN A 135 9.34 -0.32 -9.24
CA GLN A 135 8.70 0.57 -8.27
C GLN A 135 8.78 2.07 -8.65
N LEU A 136 9.85 2.47 -9.35
CA LEU A 136 9.98 3.82 -9.93
C LEU A 136 8.87 4.19 -10.94
N GLN A 137 8.13 3.22 -11.48
CA GLN A 137 7.00 3.46 -12.37
C GLN A 137 5.73 3.90 -11.63
N LEU A 138 5.64 3.69 -10.30
CA LEU A 138 4.44 4.04 -9.53
C LEU A 138 4.14 5.55 -9.58
N ALA A 139 5.12 6.39 -9.25
CA ALA A 139 4.93 7.84 -9.19
C ALA A 139 4.50 8.46 -10.54
N PRO A 140 5.19 8.25 -11.68
CA PRO A 140 4.73 8.78 -12.96
C PRO A 140 3.38 8.20 -13.38
N THR A 141 3.09 6.94 -13.04
CA THR A 141 1.79 6.33 -13.33
C THR A 141 0.66 6.99 -12.55
N ILE A 142 0.82 7.20 -11.25
CA ILE A 142 -0.16 7.90 -10.41
C ILE A 142 -0.38 9.33 -10.91
N LEU A 143 0.68 10.07 -11.21
CA LEU A 143 0.55 11.43 -11.77
C LEU A 143 -0.20 11.44 -13.09
N SER A 144 0.08 10.47 -13.98
CA SER A 144 -0.67 10.31 -15.23
C SER A 144 -2.17 10.07 -14.99
N ARG A 145 -2.53 9.20 -14.03
CA ARG A 145 -3.92 8.92 -13.67
C ARG A 145 -4.64 10.15 -13.10
N LEU A 146 -3.92 10.98 -12.36
CA LEU A 146 -4.43 12.24 -11.80
C LEU A 146 -4.48 13.39 -12.83
N CYS A 147 -4.10 13.16 -14.09
CA CYS A 147 -3.89 14.20 -15.11
C CYS A 147 -2.93 15.31 -14.63
N ALA A 148 -1.97 14.97 -13.77
CA ALA A 148 -0.98 15.89 -13.22
C ALA A 148 0.31 15.87 -14.07
N PRO A 149 1.07 16.97 -14.11
CA PRO A 149 2.37 16.99 -14.79
C PRO A 149 3.33 15.94 -14.21
N ILE A 150 3.96 15.16 -15.09
CA ILE A 150 5.04 14.24 -14.71
C ILE A 150 6.35 15.02 -14.71
N ALA A 151 7.08 15.00 -13.60
CA ALA A 151 8.37 15.68 -13.50
C ALA A 151 9.39 15.08 -14.47
N GLU A 152 10.20 15.92 -15.11
CA GLU A 152 11.20 15.46 -16.09
C GLU A 152 12.21 14.46 -15.51
N THR A 153 12.42 14.45 -14.19
CA THR A 153 13.30 13.52 -13.48
C THR A 153 12.69 12.13 -13.29
N MET A 154 11.37 11.96 -13.46
CA MET A 154 10.71 10.65 -13.44
C MET A 154 10.87 9.98 -14.80
N LYS A 155 11.89 9.13 -14.94
CA LYS A 155 12.27 8.49 -16.21
C LYS A 155 11.55 7.17 -16.49
N ALA A 156 10.87 6.60 -15.49
CA ALA A 156 10.23 5.31 -15.61
C ALA A 156 8.88 5.42 -16.37
N GLU A 157 8.53 4.38 -17.13
CA GLU A 157 7.34 4.39 -17.98
C GLU A 157 6.03 4.24 -17.20
N VAL A 158 4.97 4.90 -17.68
CA VAL A 158 3.60 4.75 -17.17
C VAL A 158 3.01 3.42 -17.60
N PHE A 159 2.48 2.65 -16.64
CA PHE A 159 1.92 1.31 -16.89
C PHE A 159 0.39 1.21 -16.80
N LEU A 160 -0.31 2.21 -16.23
CA LEU A 160 -1.78 2.29 -16.25
C LEU A 160 -2.23 3.39 -17.22
N ARG A 161 -2.92 3.01 -18.30
CA ARG A 161 -3.30 3.90 -19.40
C ARG A 161 -4.80 4.18 -19.42
#